data_AF-A0A4V1KHV1-F1
#
_entry.id   AF-A0A4V1KHV1-F1
#
_cell.length_a   1.000
_cell.length_b   1.000
_cell.length_c   1.000
_cell.angle_alpha   90.00
_cell.angle_beta   90.00
_cell.angle_gamma   90.00
#
_symmetry.space_group_name_H-M   'P 1'
#
loop_
_entity.id
_entity.type
_entity.pdbx_description
1 polymer ?
#
loop_
_entity_poly.entity_id
_entity_poly.type
_entity_poly.pdbx_seq_one_letter_code
_entity_poly.pdbx_strand_id
1 'polypeptide(L)'
;MTPPVAATTAVQAFDDIEILDRPGAAPQPARSRDHLRRVPDPEPATSRPDPEGPLWRNGRFETDEWTMTAEDEAVGEGPAILPLERFLAERDGLGHRNAPLGVLVAAGESLSELIPHLTRVTLVVLSFPKFSDGRSMSTARLLRERHGFGGEIRATGDVLIDQMPLMRRCGVDSFDVQNPVTRKQLAAGKWPDVPFYLQPVGSSQQDEVAAGKRPWARRRAEAPRQAAE
;
A
#
# COMPACT_ATOMS: atom_id res chain seq x y z
N MET A 1 7.70 -72.79 13.94
CA MET A 1 8.20 -72.14 15.17
C MET A 1 9.26 -71.15 14.75
N THR A 2 8.88 -69.88 14.64
CA THR A 2 9.75 -68.76 14.24
C THR A 2 9.50 -67.63 15.24
N PRO A 3 10.52 -67.07 15.90
CA PRO A 3 10.35 -66.05 16.92
C PRO A 3 10.08 -64.65 16.32
N PRO A 4 9.56 -63.68 17.11
CA PRO A 4 9.18 -62.36 16.63
C PRO A 4 10.40 -61.42 16.51
N VAL A 5 10.39 -60.56 15.48
CA VAL A 5 11.37 -59.47 15.29
C VAL A 5 10.91 -58.26 16.10
N ALA A 6 11.71 -57.86 17.09
CA ALA A 6 11.55 -56.61 17.83
C ALA A 6 12.08 -55.42 17.01
N ALA A 7 11.31 -54.35 16.96
CA ALA A 7 11.75 -53.06 16.41
C ALA A 7 12.55 -52.30 17.49
N THR A 8 13.81 -51.99 17.19
CA THR A 8 14.64 -51.08 17.99
C THR A 8 14.87 -49.80 17.20
N THR A 9 14.39 -48.70 17.76
CA THR A 9 14.65 -47.31 17.36
C THR A 9 16.13 -46.98 17.58
N ALA A 10 16.80 -46.47 16.54
CA ALA A 10 18.09 -45.80 16.66
C ALA A 10 17.94 -44.36 16.13
N VAL A 11 17.79 -43.41 17.06
CA VAL A 11 18.07 -41.99 16.81
C VAL A 11 19.58 -41.84 17.00
N GLN A 12 20.33 -41.74 15.90
CA GLN A 12 21.76 -41.42 15.97
C GLN A 12 21.93 -39.90 16.13
N ALA A 13 22.75 -39.54 17.11
CA ALA A 13 23.20 -38.19 17.40
C ALA A 13 24.01 -37.63 16.22
N PHE A 14 23.68 -36.41 15.80
CA PHE A 14 24.41 -35.63 14.80
C PHE A 14 25.47 -34.74 15.49
N ASP A 15 26.36 -35.33 16.30
CA ASP A 15 27.33 -34.56 17.09
C ASP A 15 28.70 -34.35 16.42
N ASP A 16 28.96 -34.90 15.23
CA ASP A 16 30.27 -34.77 14.57
C ASP A 16 30.18 -34.22 13.14
N ILE A 17 29.77 -32.95 13.00
CA ILE A 17 30.09 -32.15 11.80
C ILE A 17 31.13 -31.10 12.21
N GLU A 18 32.40 -31.41 11.97
CA GLU A 18 33.48 -30.42 12.06
C GLU A 18 33.24 -29.31 11.02
N ILE A 19 32.77 -28.17 11.51
CA ILE A 19 32.70 -26.93 10.75
C ILE A 19 34.14 -26.42 10.60
N LEU A 20 34.74 -26.67 9.43
CA LEU A 20 35.99 -26.04 9.02
C LEU A 20 35.87 -24.51 9.16
N ASP A 21 36.65 -23.93 10.08
CA ASP A 21 36.74 -22.50 10.30
C ASP A 21 37.38 -21.83 9.08
N ARG A 22 36.52 -21.41 8.14
CA ARG A 22 36.95 -20.59 7.01
C ARG A 22 37.31 -19.21 7.56
N PRO A 23 38.53 -18.68 7.29
CA PRO A 23 38.86 -17.32 7.68
C PRO A 23 37.78 -16.38 7.14
N GLY A 24 37.15 -15.64 8.05
CA GLY A 24 36.01 -14.78 7.76
C GLY A 24 36.34 -13.87 6.59
N ALA A 25 35.62 -14.05 5.48
CA ALA A 25 35.66 -13.09 4.39
C ALA A 25 35.31 -11.72 4.98
N ALA A 26 36.17 -10.73 4.74
CA ALA A 26 35.90 -9.36 5.16
C ALA A 26 34.48 -8.97 4.75
N PRO A 27 33.70 -8.31 5.63
CA PRO A 27 32.36 -7.86 5.27
C PRO A 27 32.48 -7.05 4.00
N GLN A 28 31.75 -7.47 2.96
CA GLN A 28 31.73 -6.73 1.70
C GLN A 28 31.33 -5.29 2.03
N PRO A 29 32.03 -4.27 1.47
CA PRO A 29 31.64 -2.89 1.70
C PRO A 29 30.17 -2.73 1.32
N ALA A 30 29.41 -2.04 2.19
CA ALA A 30 27.99 -1.81 1.96
C ALA A 30 27.81 -1.19 0.57
N ARG A 31 27.24 -1.96 -0.37
CA ARG A 31 26.86 -1.43 -1.68
C ARG A 31 25.96 -0.23 -1.43
N SER A 32 26.21 0.89 -2.12
CA SER A 32 25.39 2.09 -2.01
C SER A 32 23.91 1.71 -2.13
N ARG A 33 23.14 2.00 -1.07
CA ARG A 33 21.78 1.50 -0.82
C ARG A 33 20.70 2.34 -1.51
N ASP A 34 21.10 3.26 -2.39
CA ASP A 34 20.24 4.24 -3.07
C ASP A 34 19.34 3.65 -4.17
N HIS A 35 19.33 2.33 -4.35
CA HIS A 35 18.53 1.64 -5.37
C HIS A 35 17.12 1.27 -4.88
N LEU A 36 16.84 1.35 -3.57
CA LEU A 36 15.45 1.34 -3.10
C LEU A 36 14.87 2.72 -3.40
N ARG A 37 14.18 2.85 -4.54
CA ARG A 37 13.46 4.08 -4.91
C ARG A 37 12.56 4.48 -3.74
N ARG A 38 12.95 5.52 -3.02
CA ARG A 38 12.10 6.18 -2.04
C ARG A 38 10.97 6.82 -2.83
N VAL A 39 9.77 6.26 -2.76
CA VAL A 39 8.56 7.00 -3.13
C VAL A 39 8.33 7.95 -1.96
N PRO A 40 8.55 9.27 -2.11
CA PRO A 40 8.19 10.21 -1.05
C PRO A 40 6.69 10.08 -0.77
N ASP A 41 6.29 10.14 0.50
CA ASP A 41 4.89 10.30 0.84
C ASP A 41 4.38 11.56 0.12
N PRO A 42 3.31 11.48 -0.70
CA PRO A 42 2.85 12.64 -1.45
C PRO A 42 2.43 13.76 -0.50
N GLU A 43 2.56 15.01 -0.96
CA GLU A 43 2.09 16.18 -0.21
C GLU A 43 0.61 15.96 0.20
N PRO A 44 0.25 16.25 1.46
CA PRO A 44 -1.10 15.98 1.94
C PRO A 44 -2.10 16.76 1.08
N ALA A 45 -3.06 16.04 0.50
CA ALA A 45 -4.21 16.68 -0.12
C ALA A 45 -4.94 17.55 0.92
N THR A 46 -5.50 18.65 0.45
CA THR A 46 -6.13 19.73 1.20
C THR A 46 -7.45 19.36 1.90
N SER A 47 -7.78 18.07 1.99
CA SER A 47 -9.04 17.59 2.52
C SER A 47 -9.15 17.80 4.03
N ARG A 48 -10.30 18.32 4.45
CA ARG A 48 -10.58 18.63 5.86
C ARG A 48 -10.74 17.33 6.67
N PRO A 49 -10.13 17.23 7.87
CA PRO A 49 -10.38 16.12 8.78
C PRO A 49 -11.87 16.02 9.12
N ASP A 50 -12.43 14.83 8.98
CA ASP A 50 -13.83 14.56 9.24
C ASP A 50 -13.97 13.11 9.72
N PRO A 51 -14.26 12.87 11.01
CA PRO A 51 -14.36 11.51 11.56
C PRO A 51 -15.49 10.69 10.94
N GLU A 52 -16.48 11.32 10.32
CA GLU A 52 -17.60 10.66 9.64
C GLU A 52 -17.37 10.58 8.12
N GLY A 53 -16.30 11.21 7.61
CA GLY A 53 -15.95 11.24 6.20
C GLY A 53 -15.70 9.84 5.62
N PRO A 54 -15.93 9.62 4.30
CA PRO A 54 -15.76 8.32 3.67
C PRO A 54 -14.30 7.97 3.37
N LEU A 55 -13.42 8.97 3.29
CA LEU A 55 -12.05 8.80 2.85
C LEU A 55 -11.14 8.55 4.04
N TRP A 56 -10.41 7.43 4.03
CA TRP A 56 -9.33 7.16 4.98
C TRP A 56 -7.98 7.47 4.35
N ARG A 57 -7.19 8.32 5.01
CA ARG A 57 -5.84 8.70 4.60
C ARG A 57 -4.97 8.95 5.82
N ASN A 58 -3.72 8.50 5.80
CA ASN A 58 -2.71 8.84 6.82
C ASN A 58 -3.16 8.69 8.28
N GLY A 59 -4.00 7.70 8.59
CA GLY A 59 -4.43 7.41 9.96
C GLY A 59 -5.67 8.18 10.43
N ARG A 60 -6.40 8.87 9.54
CA ARG A 60 -7.63 9.60 9.87
C ARG A 60 -8.66 9.54 8.75
N PHE A 61 -9.92 9.81 9.10
CA PHE A 61 -10.98 10.05 8.13
C PHE A 61 -11.00 11.52 7.69
N GLU A 62 -11.36 11.73 6.43
CA GLU A 62 -11.42 13.03 5.75
C GLU A 62 -12.68 13.11 4.89
N THR A 63 -13.19 14.33 4.68
CA THR A 63 -14.27 14.58 3.73
C THR A 63 -13.78 14.35 2.30
N ASP A 64 -14.62 13.78 1.45
CA ASP A 64 -14.33 13.64 0.02
C ASP A 64 -14.92 14.83 -0.75
N GLU A 65 -14.04 15.64 -1.35
CA GLU A 65 -14.40 16.80 -2.17
C GLU A 65 -14.56 16.45 -3.65
N TRP A 66 -14.30 15.19 -4.03
CA TRP A 66 -14.35 14.74 -5.41
C TRP A 66 -15.74 14.25 -5.80
N THR A 67 -16.23 14.73 -6.94
CA THR A 67 -17.51 14.28 -7.48
C THR A 67 -17.29 13.26 -8.60
N MET A 68 -17.85 12.06 -8.45
CA MET A 68 -17.94 11.10 -9.56
C MET A 68 -18.94 11.61 -10.58
N THR A 69 -18.50 11.81 -11.82
CA THR A 69 -19.36 12.31 -12.91
C THR A 69 -19.64 11.17 -13.89
N ALA A 70 -20.89 10.69 -13.92
CA ALA A 70 -21.33 9.61 -14.79
C ALA A 70 -21.38 10.04 -16.27
N GLU A 71 -21.44 9.10 -17.21
CA GLU A 71 -21.30 9.34 -18.67
C GLU A 71 -22.10 10.52 -19.24
N ASP A 72 -23.35 10.67 -18.84
CA ASP A 72 -24.27 11.68 -19.39
C ASP A 72 -24.32 12.99 -18.58
N GLU A 73 -23.55 13.10 -17.50
CA GLU A 73 -23.58 14.26 -16.61
C GLU A 73 -22.54 15.30 -17.02
N ALA A 74 -22.91 16.58 -17.01
CA ALA A 74 -21.96 17.66 -17.26
C ALA A 74 -20.89 17.69 -16.17
N VAL A 75 -19.62 17.75 -16.57
CA VAL A 75 -18.51 17.85 -15.62
C VAL A 75 -18.59 19.20 -14.90
N GLY A 76 -18.99 19.19 -13.63
CA GLY A 76 -19.17 20.41 -12.81
C GLY A 76 -17.88 21.23 -12.65
N GLU A 77 -17.91 22.41 -12.04
CA GLU A 77 -16.74 23.30 -11.98
C GLU A 77 -15.67 22.90 -10.93
N GLY A 78 -15.98 21.93 -10.05
CA GLY A 78 -15.08 21.45 -8.99
C GLY A 78 -14.21 20.23 -9.37
N PRO A 79 -13.52 19.63 -8.38
CA PRO A 79 -12.81 18.36 -8.54
C PRO A 79 -13.75 17.26 -9.05
N ALA A 80 -13.40 16.64 -10.17
CA ALA A 80 -14.26 15.65 -10.82
C ALA A 80 -13.49 14.37 -11.12
N ILE A 81 -14.15 13.22 -10.91
CA ILE A 81 -13.66 11.90 -11.31
C ILE A 81 -14.50 11.43 -12.49
N LEU A 82 -13.82 11.03 -13.57
CA LEU A 82 -14.46 10.48 -14.77
C LEU A 82 -14.08 9.01 -14.95
N PRO A 83 -14.98 8.14 -15.43
CA PRO A 83 -14.59 6.83 -15.96
C PRO A 83 -13.49 6.97 -17.02
N LEU A 84 -12.55 6.02 -17.08
CA LEU A 84 -11.41 6.10 -17.99
C LEU A 84 -11.83 6.28 -19.45
N GLU A 85 -12.79 5.49 -19.92
CA GLU A 85 -13.30 5.59 -21.30
C GLU A 85 -13.79 7.00 -21.63
N ARG A 86 -14.58 7.60 -20.72
CA ARG A 86 -15.07 8.97 -20.87
C ARG A 86 -13.94 10.00 -20.85
N PHE A 87 -13.01 9.88 -19.91
CA PHE A 87 -11.86 10.77 -19.83
C PHE A 87 -11.09 10.76 -21.16
N LEU A 88 -10.85 9.58 -21.74
CA LEU A 88 -10.15 9.45 -23.02
C LEU A 88 -10.93 10.06 -24.17
N ALA A 89 -12.26 9.94 -24.19
CA ALA A 89 -13.11 10.53 -25.23
C ALA A 89 -13.13 12.07 -25.17
N GLU A 90 -13.13 12.66 -23.97
CA GLU A 90 -13.28 14.10 -23.75
C GLU A 90 -11.96 14.85 -23.50
N ARG A 91 -10.83 14.14 -23.44
CA ARG A 91 -9.50 14.64 -23.01
C ARG A 91 -9.03 15.94 -23.66
N ASP A 92 -9.43 16.20 -24.90
CA ASP A 92 -9.00 17.39 -25.66
C ASP A 92 -9.80 18.64 -25.26
N GLY A 93 -11.05 18.47 -24.81
CA GLY A 93 -11.88 19.56 -24.28
C GLY A 93 -11.61 19.88 -22.81
N LEU A 94 -11.19 18.88 -22.03
CA LEU A 94 -10.99 18.98 -20.58
C LEU A 94 -9.80 19.87 -20.16
N GLY A 95 -8.88 20.20 -21.07
CA GLY A 95 -7.67 20.99 -20.77
C GLY A 95 -7.92 22.44 -20.34
N HIS A 96 -9.11 22.99 -20.58
CA HIS A 96 -9.47 24.36 -20.21
C HIS A 96 -10.01 24.48 -18.78
N ARG A 97 -10.19 23.36 -18.09
CA ARG A 97 -10.73 23.35 -16.73
C ARG A 97 -9.72 23.91 -15.75
N ASN A 98 -10.19 24.73 -14.82
CA ASN A 98 -9.40 25.28 -13.73
C ASN A 98 -9.55 24.48 -12.41
N ALA A 99 -9.95 23.22 -12.53
CA ALA A 99 -10.21 22.31 -11.41
C ALA A 99 -9.55 20.96 -11.66
N PRO A 100 -9.12 20.26 -10.60
CA PRO A 100 -8.38 19.01 -10.72
C PRO A 100 -9.26 17.90 -11.30
N LEU A 101 -8.62 17.01 -12.07
CA LEU A 101 -9.26 15.87 -12.71
C LEU A 101 -8.75 14.56 -12.14
N GLY A 102 -9.70 13.67 -11.92
CA GLY A 102 -9.48 12.30 -11.50
C GLY A 102 -10.00 11.32 -12.55
N VAL A 103 -9.39 10.14 -12.60
CA VAL A 103 -9.83 9.06 -13.49
C VAL A 103 -10.11 7.81 -12.70
N LEU A 104 -11.30 7.22 -12.89
CA LEU A 104 -11.66 5.91 -12.40
C LEU A 104 -11.24 4.85 -13.40
N VAL A 105 -10.37 3.94 -12.98
CA VAL A 105 -9.91 2.79 -13.76
C VAL A 105 -10.52 1.52 -13.17
N ALA A 106 -11.25 0.78 -14.00
CA ALA A 106 -11.89 -0.46 -13.59
C ALA A 106 -10.86 -1.61 -13.44
N ALA A 107 -11.18 -2.60 -12.60
CA ALA A 107 -10.32 -3.77 -12.42
C ALA A 107 -10.12 -4.54 -13.74
N GLY A 108 -8.87 -4.56 -14.21
CA GLY A 108 -8.46 -5.23 -15.45
C GLY A 108 -8.49 -4.33 -16.69
N GLU A 109 -8.87 -3.07 -16.55
CA GLU A 109 -8.80 -2.09 -17.61
C GLU A 109 -7.34 -1.71 -17.93
N SER A 110 -7.07 -1.41 -19.20
CA SER A 110 -5.73 -1.11 -19.68
C SER A 110 -5.35 0.35 -19.42
N LEU A 111 -4.19 0.58 -18.80
CA LEU A 111 -3.64 1.92 -18.61
C LEU A 111 -2.96 2.50 -19.85
N SER A 112 -2.78 1.71 -20.93
CA SER A 112 -1.94 2.08 -22.08
C SER A 112 -2.29 3.45 -22.65
N GLU A 113 -3.59 3.75 -22.75
CA GLU A 113 -4.11 5.00 -23.29
C GLU A 113 -4.10 6.15 -22.27
N LEU A 114 -4.12 5.84 -20.98
CA LEU A 114 -4.03 6.85 -19.92
C LEU A 114 -2.60 7.38 -19.74
N ILE A 115 -1.58 6.53 -19.96
CA ILE A 115 -0.16 6.85 -19.68
C ILE A 115 0.29 8.19 -20.28
N PRO A 116 0.01 8.52 -21.56
CA PRO A 116 0.41 9.81 -22.14
C PRO A 116 -0.25 11.04 -21.50
N HIS A 117 -1.33 10.83 -20.74
CA HIS A 117 -2.16 11.89 -20.15
C HIS A 117 -2.05 11.97 -18.63
N LEU A 118 -1.18 11.17 -17.99
CA LEU A 118 -1.01 11.15 -16.54
C LEU A 118 -0.66 12.52 -15.93
N THR A 119 -0.01 13.41 -16.68
CA THR A 119 0.31 14.77 -16.23
C THR A 119 -0.90 15.68 -16.12
N ARG A 120 -2.03 15.31 -16.74
CA ARG A 120 -3.29 16.06 -16.70
C ARG A 120 -4.22 15.61 -15.56
N VAL A 121 -3.85 14.55 -14.87
CA VAL A 121 -4.67 13.88 -13.85
C VAL A 121 -3.94 13.99 -12.51
N THR A 122 -4.66 14.40 -11.47
CA THR A 122 -4.09 14.51 -10.11
C THR A 122 -4.55 13.37 -9.21
N LEU A 123 -5.57 12.62 -9.63
CA LEU A 123 -6.14 11.48 -8.89
C LEU A 123 -6.41 10.29 -9.83
N VAL A 124 -5.92 9.10 -9.49
CA VAL A 124 -6.33 7.85 -10.12
C VAL A 124 -7.09 7.02 -9.09
N VAL A 125 -8.37 6.79 -9.34
CA VAL A 125 -9.22 5.91 -8.54
C VAL A 125 -9.18 4.52 -9.16
N LEU A 126 -8.82 3.53 -8.37
CA LEU A 126 -8.78 2.13 -8.78
C LEU A 126 -9.94 1.38 -8.13
N SER A 127 -10.76 0.72 -8.94
CA SER A 127 -11.87 -0.06 -8.42
C SER A 127 -11.42 -1.44 -7.95
N PHE A 128 -11.99 -1.90 -6.84
CA PHE A 128 -11.81 -3.23 -6.27
C PHE A 128 -13.20 -3.89 -6.15
N PRO A 129 -13.71 -4.55 -7.21
CA PRO A 129 -15.08 -5.07 -7.21
C PRO A 129 -15.33 -6.16 -6.16
N LYS A 130 -14.28 -6.92 -5.83
CA LYS A 130 -14.29 -8.01 -4.84
C LYS A 130 -12.96 -8.00 -4.09
N PHE A 131 -12.98 -8.35 -2.81
CA PHE A 131 -11.74 -8.44 -2.01
C PHE A 131 -10.71 -9.40 -2.63
N SER A 132 -11.12 -10.43 -3.36
CA SER A 132 -10.18 -11.38 -3.98
C SER A 132 -9.52 -10.86 -5.27
N ASP A 133 -9.90 -9.68 -5.75
CA ASP A 133 -9.34 -9.10 -6.98
C ASP A 133 -8.09 -8.26 -6.70
N GLY A 134 -6.94 -8.78 -7.09
CA GLY A 134 -5.65 -8.10 -6.94
C GLY A 134 -5.20 -7.27 -8.15
N ARG A 135 -5.95 -7.25 -9.26
CA ARG A 135 -5.49 -6.63 -10.53
C ARG A 135 -5.19 -5.15 -10.36
N SER A 136 -6.03 -4.45 -9.63
CA SER A 136 -5.86 -3.03 -9.30
C SER A 136 -4.62 -2.76 -8.44
N MET A 137 -4.13 -3.72 -7.64
CA MET A 137 -2.85 -3.56 -6.93
C MET A 137 -1.65 -3.55 -7.88
N SER A 138 -1.68 -4.41 -8.92
CA SER A 138 -0.66 -4.41 -9.98
C SER A 138 -0.69 -3.09 -10.75
N THR A 139 -1.89 -2.58 -11.04
CA THR A 139 -2.10 -1.28 -11.67
C THR A 139 -1.50 -0.14 -10.84
N ALA A 140 -1.78 -0.09 -9.53
CA ALA A 140 -1.20 0.90 -8.62
C ALA A 140 0.33 0.87 -8.63
N ARG A 141 0.91 -0.34 -8.57
CA ARG A 141 2.35 -0.54 -8.58
C ARG A 141 2.98 -0.08 -9.89
N LEU A 142 2.36 -0.36 -11.04
CA LEU A 142 2.82 0.12 -12.34
C LEU A 142 2.80 1.65 -12.44
N LEU A 143 1.73 2.29 -11.95
CA LEU A 143 1.62 3.75 -11.91
C LEU A 143 2.78 4.37 -11.13
N ARG A 144 3.09 3.84 -9.94
CA ARG A 144 4.21 4.34 -9.11
C ARG A 144 5.58 4.00 -9.67
N GLU A 145 5.87 2.72 -9.90
CA GLU A 145 7.23 2.26 -10.16
C GLU A 145 7.68 2.50 -11.60
N ARG A 146 6.78 2.27 -12.56
CA ARG A 146 7.12 2.32 -13.99
C ARG A 146 6.83 3.69 -14.60
N HIS A 147 5.68 4.26 -14.27
CA HIS A 147 5.22 5.51 -14.87
C HIS A 147 5.50 6.74 -14.02
N GLY A 148 5.96 6.56 -12.77
CA GLY A 148 6.33 7.67 -11.89
C GLY A 148 5.17 8.63 -11.61
N PHE A 149 3.93 8.12 -11.63
CA PHE A 149 2.77 8.92 -11.31
C PHE A 149 2.94 9.51 -9.91
N GLY A 150 2.82 10.83 -9.78
CA GLY A 150 2.99 11.56 -8.51
C GLY A 150 1.68 12.02 -7.87
N GLY A 151 0.55 11.88 -8.57
CA GLY A 151 -0.77 12.21 -8.01
C GLY A 151 -1.26 11.19 -7.00
N GLU A 152 -2.45 11.39 -6.47
CA GLU A 152 -3.09 10.48 -5.53
C GLU A 152 -3.57 9.21 -6.24
N ILE A 153 -3.33 8.03 -5.65
CA ILE A 153 -3.96 6.77 -6.02
C ILE A 153 -4.94 6.40 -4.91
N ARG A 154 -6.23 6.34 -5.26
CA ARG A 154 -7.32 6.00 -4.34
C ARG A 154 -7.86 4.62 -4.64
N ALA A 155 -8.10 3.81 -3.61
CA ALA A 155 -8.86 2.57 -3.73
C ALA A 155 -10.34 2.80 -3.39
N THR A 156 -11.25 2.26 -4.21
CA THR A 156 -12.70 2.24 -3.94
C THR A 156 -13.29 0.85 -4.19
N GLY A 157 -14.46 0.56 -3.63
CA GLY A 157 -15.14 -0.73 -3.71
C GLY A 157 -15.00 -1.57 -2.44
N ASP A 158 -14.70 -2.85 -2.58
CA ASP A 158 -14.59 -3.82 -1.48
C ASP A 158 -13.22 -3.73 -0.78
N VAL A 159 -12.99 -2.59 -0.13
CA VAL A 159 -11.76 -2.31 0.62
C VAL A 159 -11.89 -2.78 2.07
N LEU A 160 -11.17 -3.86 2.40
CA LEU A 160 -11.16 -4.46 3.73
C LEU A 160 -9.89 -4.12 4.50
N ILE A 161 -10.00 -4.02 5.82
CA ILE A 161 -8.90 -3.60 6.71
C ILE A 161 -7.62 -4.41 6.49
N ASP A 162 -7.74 -5.73 6.29
CA ASP A 162 -6.61 -6.65 6.19
C ASP A 162 -5.79 -6.43 4.92
N GLN A 163 -6.39 -5.84 3.88
CA GLN A 163 -5.74 -5.60 2.59
C GLN A 163 -5.13 -4.20 2.48
N MET A 164 -5.63 -3.24 3.25
CA MET A 164 -5.19 -1.85 3.17
C MET A 164 -3.66 -1.68 3.35
N PRO A 165 -2.97 -2.38 4.27
CA PRO A 165 -1.51 -2.28 4.37
C PRO A 165 -0.78 -2.78 3.12
N LEU A 166 -1.31 -3.81 2.45
CA LEU A 166 -0.73 -4.33 1.20
C LEU A 166 -0.97 -3.35 0.04
N MET A 167 -2.21 -2.85 -0.09
CA MET A 167 -2.57 -1.81 -1.06
C MET A 167 -1.67 -0.57 -0.91
N ARG A 168 -1.41 -0.14 0.34
CA ARG A 168 -0.50 0.97 0.63
C ARG A 168 0.92 0.70 0.15
N ARG A 169 1.44 -0.52 0.34
CA ARG A 169 2.77 -0.93 -0.18
C ARG A 169 2.83 -0.96 -1.70
N CYS A 170 1.71 -1.22 -2.37
CA CYS A 170 1.62 -1.14 -3.83
C CYS A 170 1.52 0.30 -4.34
N GLY A 171 1.30 1.29 -3.47
CA GLY A 171 1.29 2.70 -3.84
C GLY A 171 -0.07 3.39 -3.75
N VAL A 172 -1.08 2.76 -3.15
CA VAL A 172 -2.38 3.40 -2.83
C VAL A 172 -2.21 4.33 -1.64
N ASP A 173 -2.66 5.58 -1.74
CA ASP A 173 -2.50 6.58 -0.69
C ASP A 173 -3.77 6.79 0.14
N SER A 174 -4.93 6.68 -0.50
CA SER A 174 -6.22 6.93 0.11
C SER A 174 -7.22 5.82 -0.18
N PHE A 175 -8.17 5.64 0.73
CA PHE A 175 -9.13 4.55 0.68
C PHE A 175 -10.53 5.10 0.88
N ASP A 176 -11.40 4.90 -0.10
CA ASP A 176 -12.83 5.13 0.04
C ASP A 176 -13.44 3.91 0.75
N VAL A 177 -13.69 4.05 2.05
CA VAL A 177 -14.07 2.92 2.93
C VAL A 177 -15.57 2.92 3.17
N GLN A 178 -16.27 2.05 2.44
CA GLN A 178 -17.73 1.90 2.56
C GLN A 178 -18.13 0.86 3.63
N ASN A 179 -17.29 -0.14 3.89
CA ASN A 179 -17.62 -1.22 4.81
C ASN A 179 -17.67 -0.73 6.28
N PRO A 180 -18.81 -0.85 6.99
CA PRO A 180 -18.97 -0.30 8.34
C PRO A 180 -18.07 -0.97 9.39
N VAL A 181 -17.72 -2.25 9.21
CA VAL A 181 -16.80 -2.96 10.11
C VAL A 181 -15.40 -2.42 9.97
N THR A 182 -14.91 -2.28 8.73
CA THR A 182 -13.61 -1.66 8.43
C THR A 182 -13.56 -0.25 9.00
N ARG A 183 -14.60 0.57 8.77
CA ARG A 183 -14.67 1.94 9.30
C ARG A 183 -14.56 1.98 10.82
N LYS A 184 -15.32 1.15 11.53
CA LYS A 184 -15.29 1.07 12.99
C LYS A 184 -13.90 0.67 13.51
N GLN A 185 -13.24 -0.26 12.84
CA GLN A 185 -11.91 -0.70 13.24
C GLN A 185 -10.86 0.40 13.02
N LEU A 186 -10.89 1.09 11.87
CA LEU A 186 -10.00 2.21 11.57
C LEU A 186 -10.23 3.38 12.55
N ALA A 187 -11.49 3.72 12.85
CA ALA A 187 -11.84 4.74 13.84
C ALA A 187 -11.34 4.37 15.26
N ALA A 188 -11.26 3.08 15.58
CA ALA A 188 -10.65 2.58 16.81
C ALA A 188 -9.10 2.55 16.76
N GLY A 189 -8.48 3.11 15.72
CA GLY A 189 -7.03 3.13 15.53
C GLY A 189 -6.43 1.77 15.16
N LYS A 190 -7.25 0.79 14.75
CA LYS A 190 -6.72 -0.50 14.29
C LYS A 190 -6.14 -0.33 12.91
N TRP A 191 -4.87 -0.68 12.78
CA TRP A 191 -4.17 -0.83 11.52
C TRP A 191 -3.45 -2.18 11.57
N PRO A 192 -3.72 -3.13 10.65
CA PRO A 192 -3.11 -4.46 10.68
C PRO A 192 -1.67 -4.39 10.16
N ASP A 193 -0.81 -3.73 10.94
CA ASP A 193 0.63 -3.82 10.75
C ASP A 193 1.18 -5.08 11.42
N VAL A 194 2.38 -5.48 11.02
CA VAL A 194 3.16 -6.51 11.73
C VAL A 194 4.15 -5.78 12.64
N PRO A 195 3.85 -5.61 13.95
CA PRO A 195 4.63 -4.74 14.82
C PRO A 195 5.94 -5.38 15.33
N PHE A 196 6.11 -6.70 15.17
CA PHE A 196 7.26 -7.45 15.66
C PHE A 196 8.02 -8.11 14.51
N TYR A 197 9.33 -7.85 14.47
CA TYR A 197 10.23 -8.47 13.50
C TYR A 197 11.14 -9.47 14.24
N LEU A 198 11.17 -10.71 13.75
CA LEU A 198 11.98 -11.80 14.32
C LEU A 198 13.45 -11.76 13.85
N GLN A 199 13.73 -11.04 12.76
CA GLN A 199 15.07 -10.87 12.22
C GLN A 199 15.34 -9.38 11.97
N PRO A 200 16.46 -8.83 12.47
CA PRO A 200 16.85 -7.46 12.20
C PRO A 200 17.19 -7.33 10.71
N VAL A 201 16.33 -6.68 9.95
CA VAL A 201 16.65 -6.26 8.60
C VAL A 201 17.33 -4.91 8.70
N GLY A 202 18.67 -4.89 8.73
CA GLY A 202 19.47 -3.66 8.77
C GLY A 202 19.33 -2.74 7.54
N SER A 203 18.22 -2.85 6.80
CA SER A 203 17.79 -2.06 5.64
C SER A 203 16.42 -1.41 5.83
N SER A 204 15.72 -1.63 6.95
CA SER A 204 14.50 -0.86 7.25
C SER A 204 14.92 0.58 7.57
N GLN A 205 14.42 1.55 6.81
CA GLN A 205 14.57 2.99 7.13
C GLN A 205 13.73 3.40 8.36
N GLN A 206 13.44 2.46 9.25
CA GLN A 206 12.52 2.61 10.37
C GLN A 206 13.34 2.39 11.63
N ASP A 207 13.33 3.36 12.55
CA ASP A 207 14.01 3.20 13.83
C ASP A 207 13.45 1.97 14.55
N GLU A 208 14.28 0.96 14.78
CA GLU A 208 13.90 -0.28 15.45
C GLU A 208 14.38 -0.24 16.91
N VAL A 209 13.48 -0.48 17.86
CA VAL A 209 13.83 -0.62 19.28
C VAL A 209 13.66 -2.06 19.75
N ALA A 210 14.38 -2.43 20.82
CA ALA A 210 14.21 -3.74 21.42
C ALA A 210 12.75 -3.94 21.89
N ALA A 211 12.15 -5.07 21.51
CA ALA A 211 10.85 -5.49 21.99
C ALA A 211 11.01 -6.23 23.32
N GLY A 212 11.17 -5.45 24.41
CA GLY A 212 11.33 -5.98 25.76
C GLY A 212 12.73 -6.54 26.03
N LYS A 213 12.81 -7.65 26.78
CA LYS A 213 14.09 -8.23 27.26
C LYS A 213 14.78 -9.16 26.28
N ARG A 214 14.15 -9.52 25.16
CA ARG A 214 14.70 -10.48 24.18
C ARG A 214 15.64 -9.72 23.23
N PRO A 215 16.95 -10.04 23.17
CA PRO A 215 17.92 -9.25 22.40
C PRO A 215 17.71 -9.32 20.88
N TRP A 216 17.00 -10.35 20.41
CA TRP A 216 16.68 -10.58 19.00
C TRP A 216 15.29 -10.04 18.58
N ALA A 217 14.43 -9.68 19.54
CA ALA A 217 13.09 -9.20 19.23
C ALA A 217 13.13 -7.69 19.01
N ARG A 218 12.66 -7.23 17.84
CA ARG A 218 12.57 -5.81 17.50
C ARG A 218 11.13 -5.40 17.27
N ARG A 219 10.82 -4.16 17.60
CA ARG A 219 9.59 -3.46 17.25
C ARG A 219 9.93 -2.14 16.59
N ARG A 220 9.01 -1.61 15.78
CA ARG A 220 9.12 -0.24 15.28
C ARG A 220 9.13 0.73 16.48
N ALA A 221 10.01 1.72 16.45
CA ALA A 221 9.91 2.87 17.34
C ALA A 221 8.55 3.53 17.09
N GLU A 222 7.80 3.80 18.16
CA GLU A 222 6.54 4.51 18.04
C GLU A 222 6.86 5.91 17.52
N ALA A 223 6.38 6.24 16.32
CA ALA A 223 6.47 7.62 15.84
C ALA A 223 5.73 8.50 16.86
N PRO A 224 6.23 9.69 17.21
CA PRO A 224 5.48 10.60 18.05
C PRO A 224 4.11 10.78 17.41
N ARG A 225 3.05 10.32 18.09
CA ARG A 225 1.68 10.67 17.68
C ARG A 225 1.67 12.18 17.70
N GLN A 226 1.44 12.80 16.54
CA GLN A 226 1.17 14.23 16.50
C GLN A 226 -0.02 14.43 17.44
N ALA A 227 0.26 15.04 18.60
CA ALA A 227 -0.78 15.39 19.55
C ALA A 227 -1.72 16.31 18.81
N ALA A 228 -3.00 15.95 18.78
CA ALA A 228 -4.04 16.90 18.42
C ALA A 228 -4.01 18.00 19.49
N GLU A 229 -3.49 19.17 19.12
CA GLU A 229 -3.74 20.43 19.82
C GLU A 229 -5.15 20.95 19.49
#